data_AF-A0A270B7T7-F1
#
_entry.id   AF-A0A270B7T7-F1
#
_cell.length_a   1.000
_cell.length_b   1.000
_cell.length_c   1.000
_cell.angle_alpha   90.00
_cell.angle_beta   90.00
_cell.angle_gamma   90.00
#
_symmetry.space_group_name_H-M   'P 1'
#
loop_
_entity.id
_entity.type
_entity.pdbx_description
1 polymer ?
#
loop_
_entity_poly.entity_id
_entity_poly.type
_entity_poly.pdbx_seq_one_letter_code
_entity_poly.pdbx_strand_id
1 'polypeptide(L)'
;MQDAVEYAWFDDGRGRATYRRVPSERTARSDLPCPMLITDTIDETQSMADGQFYTSKHALRRTYRADGNPQGKEYIEVGNDQKPHEQKRGNYVRDKNKARDSVDRAIAAVDRGEGIQA
;
A
#
# COMPACT_ATOMS: atom_id res chain seq x y z
N MET A 1 8.15 -26.36 3.18
CA MET A 1 8.43 -26.80 4.56
C MET A 1 8.38 -25.53 5.39
N GLN A 2 7.38 -25.36 6.26
CA GLN A 2 7.29 -24.17 7.11
C GLN A 2 8.28 -24.36 8.27
N ASP A 3 9.36 -23.61 8.27
CA ASP A 3 10.29 -23.58 9.39
C ASP A 3 9.53 -23.11 10.63
N ALA A 4 9.50 -23.94 11.67
CA ALA A 4 8.88 -23.59 12.94
C ALA A 4 9.60 -22.36 13.50
N VAL A 5 8.85 -21.29 13.77
CA VAL A 5 9.42 -20.04 14.28
C VAL A 5 9.77 -20.23 15.76
N GLU A 6 11.05 -20.42 16.04
CA GLU A 6 11.57 -20.57 17.40
C GLU A 6 11.80 -19.21 18.07
N TYR A 7 11.54 -19.15 19.38
CA TYR A 7 11.72 -17.96 20.21
C TYR A 7 12.56 -18.32 21.44
N ALA A 8 13.44 -17.42 21.86
CA ALA A 8 14.32 -17.63 23.00
C ALA A 8 14.54 -16.33 23.79
N TRP A 9 15.00 -16.48 25.02
CA TRP A 9 15.48 -15.37 25.85
C TRP A 9 16.91 -15.01 25.47
N PHE A 10 17.14 -13.75 25.11
CA PHE A 10 18.47 -13.21 24.80
C PHE A 10 18.88 -12.22 25.89
N ASP A 11 20.03 -12.46 26.51
CA ASP A 11 20.67 -11.51 27.42
C ASP A 11 21.09 -10.25 26.65
N ASP A 12 20.75 -9.08 27.18
CA ASP A 12 21.10 -7.78 26.60
C ASP A 12 22.43 -7.22 27.13
N GLY A 13 23.11 -7.96 28.01
CA GLY A 13 24.38 -7.60 28.62
C GLY A 13 24.27 -6.54 29.72
N ARG A 14 23.05 -6.15 30.12
CA ARG A 14 22.76 -5.16 31.17
C ARG A 14 21.98 -5.77 32.33
N GLY A 15 22.03 -7.09 32.47
CA GLY A 15 21.32 -7.84 33.51
C GLY A 15 19.82 -8.00 33.22
N ARG A 16 19.39 -7.83 31.97
CA ARG A 16 18.02 -8.07 31.53
C ARG A 16 18.03 -9.02 30.34
N ALA A 17 16.91 -9.71 30.14
CA ALA A 17 16.72 -10.58 28.99
C ALA A 17 15.51 -10.14 28.18
N THR A 18 15.58 -10.32 26.86
CA THR A 18 14.49 -10.03 25.92
C THR A 18 14.04 -11.31 25.24
N TYR A 19 12.75 -11.60 25.30
CA TYR A 19 12.16 -12.72 24.57
C TYR A 19 11.87 -12.27 23.14
N ARG A 20 12.59 -12.84 22.17
CA ARG A 20 12.43 -12.50 20.76
C ARG A 20 12.65 -13.72 19.87
N ARG A 21 12.22 -13.60 18.62
CA ARG A 21 12.42 -14.63 17.60
C ARG A 21 13.91 -14.92 17.44
N VAL A 22 14.27 -16.20 17.45
CA VAL A 22 15.64 -16.64 17.14
C VAL A 22 15.90 -16.31 15.67
N PRO A 23 16.93 -15.50 15.36
CA PRO A 23 17.29 -15.27 13.97
C PRO A 23 17.63 -16.61 13.33
N SER A 24 16.87 -16.99 12.30
CA SER A 24 17.19 -18.16 11.48
C SER A 24 18.58 -17.96 10.88
N GLU A 25 19.41 -19.00 10.90
CA GLU A 25 20.69 -18.98 10.20
C GLU A 25 20.45 -18.60 8.73
N ARG A 26 21.07 -17.51 8.29
CA ARG A 26 21.03 -17.11 6.89
C ARG A 26 22.05 -17.96 6.15
N THR A 27 21.62 -19.09 5.61
CA THR A 27 22.47 -19.91 4.74
C THR A 27 22.99 -19.05 3.61
N ALA A 28 24.32 -18.98 3.47
CA ALA A 28 24.94 -18.30 2.34
C ALA A 28 24.51 -19.00 1.06
N ARG A 29 24.15 -18.22 0.02
CA ARG A 29 23.78 -18.80 -1.29
C ARG A 29 24.96 -19.49 -1.96
N SER A 30 26.19 -19.15 -1.58
CA SER A 30 27.44 -19.72 -2.11
C SER A 30 28.55 -19.69 -1.07
N ASP A 31 29.49 -20.62 -1.18
CA ASP A 31 30.71 -20.70 -0.36
C ASP A 31 31.75 -19.62 -0.70
N LEU A 32 31.61 -18.99 -1.87
CA LEU A 32 32.44 -17.85 -2.27
C LEU A 32 31.80 -16.53 -1.83
N PRO A 33 32.59 -15.54 -1.36
CA PRO A 33 32.11 -14.20 -1.08
C PRO A 33 31.72 -13.53 -2.39
N CYS A 34 30.44 -13.62 -2.76
CA CYS A 34 29.89 -12.99 -3.96
C CYS A 34 28.93 -11.88 -3.53
N PRO A 35 29.23 -10.60 -3.81
CA PRO A 35 28.30 -9.52 -3.51
C PRO A 35 27.02 -9.69 -4.33
N MET A 36 25.86 -9.47 -3.71
CA MET A 36 24.61 -9.41 -4.44
C MET A 36 24.52 -8.08 -5.19
N LEU A 37 24.57 -8.14 -6.52
CA LEU A 37 24.41 -6.98 -7.38
C LEU A 37 22.93 -6.84 -7.77
N ILE A 38 22.36 -5.65 -7.57
CA ILE A 38 21.05 -5.29 -8.10
C ILE A 38 21.29 -4.55 -9.40
N THR A 39 21.04 -5.21 -10.53
CA THR A 39 21.21 -4.62 -11.87
C THR A 39 19.96 -3.83 -12.28
N ASP A 40 20.15 -2.88 -13.19
CA ASP A 40 19.05 -2.10 -13.77
C ASP A 40 18.26 -2.89 -14.84
N THR A 41 18.83 -3.95 -15.38
CA THR A 41 18.21 -4.77 -16.42
C THR A 41 16.99 -5.53 -15.89
N ILE A 42 15.93 -5.58 -16.70
CA ILE A 42 14.73 -6.38 -16.50
C ILE A 42 14.39 -7.13 -17.78
N ASP A 43 13.60 -8.19 -17.62
CA ASP A 43 12.90 -8.80 -18.75
C ASP A 43 12.03 -7.75 -19.45
N GLU A 44 11.84 -7.91 -20.75
CA GLU A 44 11.07 -6.99 -21.57
C GLU A 44 9.67 -6.81 -20.97
N THR A 45 9.43 -5.61 -20.43
CA THR A 45 8.22 -5.31 -19.66
C THR A 45 7.49 -4.15 -20.32
N GLN A 46 6.19 -4.32 -20.57
CA GLN A 46 5.36 -3.25 -21.10
C GLN A 46 4.95 -2.29 -20.00
N SER A 47 5.20 -1.00 -20.21
CA SER A 47 4.70 0.07 -19.35
C SER A 47 3.21 0.29 -19.63
N MET A 48 2.40 0.33 -18.57
CA MET A 48 0.95 0.61 -18.68
C MET A 48 0.64 2.12 -18.74
N ALA A 49 1.63 2.98 -18.54
CA ALA A 49 1.47 4.43 -18.61
C ALA A 49 1.50 4.95 -20.05
N ASP A 50 2.32 4.36 -20.91
CA ASP A 50 2.58 4.79 -22.30
C ASP A 50 2.56 3.65 -23.34
N GLY A 51 2.47 2.39 -22.91
CA GLY A 51 2.35 1.21 -23.77
C GLY A 51 3.67 0.70 -24.36
N GLN A 52 4.81 1.35 -24.07
CA GLN A 52 6.12 0.98 -24.62
C GLN A 52 6.77 -0.15 -23.81
N PHE A 53 7.65 -0.91 -24.47
CA PHE A 53 8.43 -1.98 -23.84
C PHE A 53 9.79 -1.47 -23.36
N TYR A 54 10.17 -1.87 -22.15
CA TYR A 54 11.41 -1.48 -21.50
C TYR A 54 12.20 -2.68 -20.98
N THR A 55 13.52 -2.58 -21.08
CA THR A 55 14.49 -3.55 -20.52
C THR A 55 15.33 -2.96 -19.38
N SER A 56 15.07 -1.70 -19.00
CA SER A 56 15.73 -0.97 -17.91
C SER A 56 14.69 -0.52 -16.89
N LYS A 57 14.93 -0.80 -15.60
CA LYS A 57 14.07 -0.34 -14.50
C LYS A 57 14.05 1.17 -14.43
N HIS A 58 15.20 1.81 -14.57
CA HIS A 58 15.30 3.27 -14.54
C HIS A 58 14.48 3.91 -15.67
N ALA A 59 14.57 3.37 -16.89
CA ALA A 59 13.78 3.87 -18.01
C ALA A 59 12.27 3.70 -17.78
N LEU A 60 11.85 2.53 -17.31
CA LEU A 60 10.46 2.27 -16.93
C LEU A 60 9.98 3.22 -15.83
N ARG A 61 10.77 3.44 -14.77
CA ARG A 61 10.42 4.33 -13.65
C ARG A 61 10.28 5.79 -14.04
N ARG A 62 10.93 6.20 -15.13
CA ARG A 62 10.73 7.55 -15.67
C ARG A 62 9.29 7.76 -16.11
N THR A 63 8.62 6.72 -16.63
CA THR A 63 7.21 6.81 -17.04
C THR A 63 6.26 6.92 -15.85
N TYR A 64 6.70 6.65 -14.63
CA TYR A 64 5.86 6.81 -13.44
C TYR A 64 5.73 8.26 -12.99
N ARG A 65 6.63 9.15 -13.43
CA ARG A 65 6.55 10.57 -13.11
C ARG A 65 5.57 11.28 -14.03
N ALA A 66 4.97 12.37 -13.52
CA ALA A 66 4.00 13.16 -14.26
C ALA A 66 4.56 13.75 -15.58
N ASP A 67 5.85 14.06 -15.64
CA ASP A 67 6.52 14.55 -16.86
C ASP A 67 6.91 13.43 -17.84
N GLY A 68 6.90 12.18 -17.37
CA GLY A 68 7.35 11.01 -18.13
C GLY A 68 6.22 10.20 -18.75
N ASN A 69 4.95 10.53 -18.51
CA ASN A 69 3.80 9.84 -19.10
C ASN A 69 2.80 10.78 -19.78
N PRO A 70 2.05 10.28 -20.78
CA PRO A 70 1.04 11.06 -21.49
C PRO A 70 -0.15 11.48 -20.60
N GLN A 71 -0.29 10.88 -19.42
CA GLN A 71 -1.41 11.13 -18.51
C GLN A 71 -1.14 12.30 -17.55
N GLY A 72 0.10 12.78 -17.45
CA GLY A 72 0.47 13.87 -16.54
C GLY A 72 0.33 13.50 -15.06
N LYS A 73 0.37 12.21 -14.70
CA LYS A 73 0.10 11.71 -13.34
C LYS A 73 1.32 11.07 -12.73
N GLU A 74 1.46 11.21 -11.42
CA GLU A 74 2.50 10.51 -10.66
C GLU A 74 1.98 9.15 -10.18
N TYR A 75 2.67 8.09 -10.55
CA TYR A 75 2.38 6.71 -10.17
C TYR A 75 3.31 6.26 -9.05
N ILE A 76 2.78 5.48 -8.11
CA ILE A 76 3.53 4.90 -7.00
C ILE A 76 3.73 3.41 -7.29
N GLU A 77 4.97 2.94 -7.24
CA GLU A 77 5.26 1.51 -7.29
C GLU A 77 4.74 0.83 -6.03
N VAL A 78 3.82 -0.11 -6.24
CA VAL A 78 3.30 -0.98 -5.18
C VAL A 78 3.81 -2.39 -5.48
N GLY A 79 4.55 -2.97 -4.54
CA GLY A 79 5.01 -4.37 -4.62
C GLY A 79 3.87 -5.36 -4.32
N ASN A 80 4.16 -6.39 -3.52
CA ASN A 80 3.15 -7.34 -3.04
C ASN A 80 2.29 -6.82 -1.87
N ASP A 81 2.60 -5.63 -1.36
CA ASP A 81 1.81 -5.02 -0.29
C ASP A 81 0.43 -4.58 -0.83
N GLN A 82 -0.59 -4.75 0.01
CA GLN A 82 -1.96 -4.36 -0.29
C GLN A 82 -2.00 -2.95 -0.89
N LYS A 83 -2.69 -2.82 -2.04
CA LYS A 83 -2.92 -1.55 -2.73
C LYS A 83 -3.18 -0.46 -1.69
N PRO A 84 -2.49 0.71 -1.77
CA PRO A 84 -2.92 1.88 -1.02
C PRO A 84 -4.42 2.01 -1.22
N HIS A 85 -5.17 2.12 -0.12
CA HIS A 85 -6.62 2.12 -0.17
C HIS A 85 -7.07 3.40 -0.89
N GLU A 86 -7.10 3.37 -2.22
CA GLU A 86 -7.60 4.46 -3.03
C GLU A 86 -9.08 4.61 -2.71
N GLN A 87 -9.42 5.68 -2.00
CA GLN A 87 -10.81 6.03 -1.82
C GLN A 87 -11.39 6.28 -3.22
N LYS A 88 -12.19 5.35 -3.73
CA LYS A 88 -12.79 5.38 -5.09
C LYS A 88 -13.55 6.67 -5.43
N ARG A 89 -13.78 7.56 -4.46
CA ARG A 89 -14.52 8.82 -4.60
C ARG A 89 -13.72 10.05 -4.15
N GLY A 90 -12.40 9.92 -3.91
CA GLY A 90 -11.61 10.92 -3.20
C GLY A 90 -12.07 11.10 -1.75
N ASN A 91 -11.49 12.08 -1.05
CA ASN A 91 -11.99 12.52 0.27
C ASN A 91 -13.40 13.11 0.11
N TYR A 92 -14.43 12.27 0.19
CA TYR A 92 -15.82 12.73 0.17
C TYR A 92 -16.11 13.51 1.45
N VAL A 93 -16.12 14.84 1.35
CA VAL A 93 -16.55 15.70 2.43
C VAL A 93 -18.08 15.80 2.37
N ARG A 94 -18.76 15.28 3.40
CA ARG A 94 -20.22 15.40 3.54
C ARG A 94 -20.62 16.87 3.56
N ASP A 95 -21.56 17.25 2.71
CA ASP A 95 -22.22 18.56 2.76
C ASP A 95 -23.08 18.66 4.03
N LYS A 96 -22.59 19.43 5.00
CA LYS A 96 -23.23 19.59 6.31
C LYS A 96 -24.59 20.28 6.22
N ASN A 97 -24.78 21.15 5.24
CA ASN A 97 -26.01 21.93 5.10
C ASN A 97 -27.13 21.07 4.53
N LYS A 98 -26.86 20.30 3.47
CA LYS A 98 -27.83 19.33 2.92
C LYS A 98 -28.22 18.27 3.93
N ALA A 99 -27.27 17.82 4.74
CA ALA A 99 -27.52 16.88 5.81
C ALA A 99 -28.50 17.44 6.86
N ARG A 100 -28.29 18.68 7.33
CA ARG A 100 -29.20 19.33 8.28
C ARG A 100 -30.58 19.56 7.67
N ASP A 101 -30.65 20.11 6.47
CA ASP A 101 -31.90 20.33 5.75
C ASP A 101 -32.72 19.04 5.57
N SER A 102 -32.07 17.91 5.29
CA SER A 102 -32.76 16.61 5.21
C SER A 102 -33.34 16.15 6.55
N VAL A 103 -32.63 16.41 7.66
CA VAL A 103 -33.09 16.05 9.02
C VAL A 103 -34.23 16.98 9.43
N ASP A 104 -34.09 18.29 9.22
CA ASP A 104 -35.11 19.29 9.57
C ASP A 104 -36.39 19.02 8.78
N ARG A 105 -36.28 18.67 7.50
CA ARG A 105 -37.43 18.26 6.67
C ARG A 105 -38.11 17.01 7.21
N ALA A 106 -37.34 16.02 7.66
CA ALA A 106 -37.87 14.77 8.21
C ALA A 106 -38.59 15.02 9.55
N ILE A 107 -38.01 15.82 10.44
CA ILE A 107 -38.63 16.22 11.71
C ILE A 107 -39.95 16.96 11.42
N ALA A 108 -39.92 17.95 10.52
CA ALA A 108 -41.11 18.70 10.17
C ALA A 108 -42.20 17.82 9.53
N ALA A 109 -41.85 16.76 8.79
CA ALA A 109 -42.81 15.80 8.25
C ALA A 109 -43.49 14.98 9.36
N VAL A 110 -42.71 14.51 10.33
CA VAL A 110 -43.25 13.80 11.50
C VAL A 110 -44.15 14.73 12.33
N ASP A 111 -43.75 15.98 12.55
CA ASP A 111 -44.55 16.98 13.27
C ASP A 111 -45.87 17.32 12.55
N ARG A 112 -45.88 17.26 11.20
CA ARG A 112 -47.09 17.38 10.39
C ARG A 112 -47.95 16.11 10.40
N GLY A 113 -47.52 15.03 11.05
CA GLY A 113 -48.20 13.74 11.09
C GLY A 113 -48.00 12.88 9.83
N GLU A 114 -47.09 13.29 8.93
CA GLU A 114 -46.76 12.55 7.71
C GLU A 114 -45.79 11.42 8.08
N GLY A 115 -46.33 10.23 8.34
CA GLY A 115 -45.54 9.03 8.65
C GLY A 115 -46.07 8.17 9.80
N ILE A 116 -47.08 8.64 10.54
CA ILE A 116 -47.83 7.81 11.49
C ILE A 116 -48.97 7.16 10.70
N GLN A 117 -48.67 6.08 9.98
CA GLN A 117 -49.73 5.18 9.54
C GLN A 117 -50.31 4.49 10.78
N ALA A 118 -51.62 4.60 10.95
CA ALA A 118 -52.42 3.71 11.80
C ALA A 118 -52.48 2.30 11.19
#